data_AF-A0A3C1YH81-F1
#
_entry.id   AF-A0A3C1YH81-F1
#
_cell.length_a   1.000
_cell.length_b   1.000
_cell.length_c   1.000
_cell.angle_alpha   90.00
_cell.angle_beta   90.00
_cell.angle_gamma   90.00
#
_symmetry.space_group_name_H-M   'P 1'
#
loop_
_entity.id
_entity.type
_entity.pdbx_description
1 polymer ?
#
loop_
_entity_poly.entity_id
_entity_poly.type
_entity_poly.pdbx_seq_one_letter_code
_entity_poly.pdbx_strand_id
1 'polypeptide(L)'
;MTTLQNVIDRIQPVSGEWRQKGRDYMANLATPPGALGDLLLLAEQLAGIKQTLKPSVANKVVVTMAGDHGVVVEGVSAFPQ
;
A
#
# COMPACT_ATOMS: atom_id res chain seq x y z
N MET A 1 25.18 2.58 7.51
CA MET A 1 24.12 2.65 6.49
C MET A 1 23.47 1.28 6.38
N THR A 2 22.15 1.21 6.22
CA THR A 2 21.44 -0.03 5.91
C THR A 2 21.73 -0.40 4.46
N THR A 3 22.09 -1.65 4.17
CA THR A 3 22.30 -2.13 2.79
C THR A 3 20.96 -2.38 2.10
N LEU A 4 20.96 -2.44 0.77
CA LEU A 4 19.77 -2.86 0.00
C LEU A 4 19.26 -4.24 0.44
N GLN A 5 20.19 -5.19 0.65
CA GLN A 5 19.86 -6.54 1.10
C GLN A 5 19.12 -6.53 2.44
N ASN A 6 19.61 -5.75 3.40
CA ASN A 6 18.97 -5.63 4.72
C ASN A 6 17.54 -5.07 4.64
N VAL A 7 17.21 -4.25 3.63
CA VAL A 7 15.84 -3.74 3.43
C VAL A 7 14.95 -4.83 2.84
N ILE A 8 15.43 -5.54 1.82
CA ILE A 8 14.70 -6.63 1.15
C ILE A 8 14.34 -7.72 2.16
N ASP A 9 15.31 -8.15 2.98
CA ASP A 9 15.13 -9.22 3.97
C ASP A 9 14.08 -8.88 5.05
N ARG A 10 13.76 -7.59 5.23
CA ARG A 10 12.77 -7.12 6.20
C ARG A 10 11.35 -7.07 5.65
N ILE A 11 11.17 -7.23 4.34
CA ILE A 11 9.83 -7.28 3.73
C ILE A 11 9.19 -8.61 4.12
N GLN A 12 8.06 -8.54 4.82
CA GLN A 12 7.30 -9.72 5.25
C GLN A 12 6.00 -9.84 4.46
N PRO A 13 5.49 -11.07 4.22
CA PRO A 13 4.14 -11.25 3.70
C PRO A 13 3.09 -10.57 4.58
N VAL A 14 2.00 -10.11 3.97
CA VAL A 14 0.86 -9.56 4.71
C VAL A 14 0.28 -10.62 5.64
N SER A 15 -0.03 -10.27 6.90
CA SER A 15 -0.53 -11.25 7.87
C SER A 15 -1.92 -11.77 7.51
N GLY A 16 -2.02 -13.07 7.23
CA GLY A 16 -3.29 -13.75 6.95
C GLY A 16 -4.25 -13.76 8.15
N GLU A 17 -3.71 -13.93 9.36
CA GLU A 17 -4.46 -13.89 10.61
C GLU A 17 -5.17 -12.53 10.79
N TRP A 18 -4.44 -11.42 10.63
CA TRP A 18 -5.01 -10.09 10.77
C TRP A 18 -5.98 -9.72 9.64
N ARG A 19 -5.76 -10.25 8.42
CA ARG A 19 -6.76 -10.14 7.34
C ARG A 19 -8.06 -10.85 7.71
N GLN A 20 -7.99 -12.06 8.29
CA GLN A 20 -9.17 -12.78 8.74
C GLN A 20 -9.89 -12.04 9.87
N LYS A 21 -9.15 -11.54 10.87
CA LYS A 21 -9.72 -10.68 11.92
C LYS A 21 -10.43 -9.45 11.34
N GLY A 22 -9.86 -8.83 10.31
CA GLY A 22 -10.48 -7.72 9.58
C GLY A 22 -11.80 -8.12 8.91
N ARG A 23 -11.83 -9.27 8.22
CA ARG A 23 -13.06 -9.84 7.64
C ARG A 23 -14.14 -10.04 8.68
N ASP A 24 -13.80 -10.71 9.76
CA ASP A 24 -14.75 -11.06 10.82
C ASP A 24 -15.31 -9.80 11.49
N TYR A 25 -14.46 -8.78 11.71
CA TYR A 25 -14.90 -7.49 12.24
C TYR A 25 -15.88 -6.79 11.29
N MET A 26 -15.59 -6.74 9.99
CA MET A 26 -16.49 -6.15 8.99
C MET A 26 -17.83 -6.89 8.85
N ALA A 27 -17.81 -8.22 8.91
CA ALA A 27 -19.01 -9.06 8.84
C ALA A 27 -19.98 -8.82 10.02
N ASN A 28 -19.47 -8.29 11.14
CA ASN A 28 -20.26 -7.96 12.33
C ASN A 28 -20.77 -6.51 12.36
N LEU A 29 -20.51 -5.70 11.33
CA LEU A 29 -21.06 -4.35 11.24
C LEU A 29 -22.53 -4.39 10.82
N ALA A 30 -23.28 -3.36 11.20
CA ALA A 30 -24.68 -3.17 10.81
C ALA A 30 -24.80 -2.71 9.33
N THR A 31 -24.18 -3.45 8.42
CA THR A 31 -24.18 -3.23 6.97
C THR A 31 -24.56 -4.53 6.27
N PRO A 32 -25.36 -4.51 5.19
CA PRO A 32 -25.63 -5.72 4.43
C PRO A 32 -24.32 -6.36 3.93
N PRO A 33 -24.24 -7.71 3.88
CA PRO A 33 -23.05 -8.38 3.35
C PRO A 33 -22.67 -7.86 1.96
N GLY A 34 -21.41 -7.46 1.79
CA GLY A 34 -20.89 -6.97 0.50
C GLY A 34 -21.30 -5.55 0.11
N ALA A 35 -22.09 -4.83 0.92
CA ALA A 35 -22.60 -3.49 0.57
C ALA A 35 -21.51 -2.44 0.26
N LEU A 36 -20.28 -2.66 0.76
CA LEU A 36 -19.15 -1.75 0.59
C LEU A 36 -18.12 -2.23 -0.45
N GLY A 37 -18.34 -3.39 -1.09
CA GLY A 37 -17.49 -3.91 -2.17
C GLY A 37 -15.99 -3.84 -1.85
N ASP A 38 -15.23 -3.17 -2.72
CA ASP A 38 -13.77 -3.02 -2.62
C ASP A 38 -13.30 -2.30 -1.34
N LEU A 39 -14.14 -1.49 -0.71
CA LEU A 39 -13.78 -0.86 0.57
C LEU A 39 -13.58 -1.90 1.67
N LEU A 40 -14.31 -3.04 1.64
CA LEU A 40 -14.09 -4.16 2.56
C LEU A 40 -12.74 -4.81 2.29
N LEU A 41 -12.43 -5.07 1.02
CA LEU A 41 -11.15 -5.66 0.61
C LEU A 41 -9.97 -4.78 1.04
N LEU A 42 -10.08 -3.46 0.89
CA LEU A 42 -9.11 -2.49 1.36
C LEU A 42 -8.98 -2.48 2.89
N ALA A 43 -10.09 -2.54 3.62
CA ALA A 43 -10.09 -2.58 5.08
C ALA A 43 -9.38 -3.84 5.61
N GLU A 44 -9.67 -5.02 5.04
CA GLU A 44 -8.99 -6.28 5.36
C GLU A 44 -7.49 -6.20 5.07
N GLN A 45 -7.12 -5.66 3.91
CA GLN A 45 -5.73 -5.52 3.50
C GLN A 45 -4.97 -4.59 4.45
N LEU A 46 -5.55 -3.46 4.83
CA LEU A 46 -4.95 -2.53 5.80
C LEU A 46 -4.82 -3.16 7.18
N ALA A 47 -5.82 -3.93 7.63
CA ALA A 47 -5.73 -4.68 8.88
C ALA A 47 -4.57 -5.70 8.83
N GLY A 48 -4.39 -6.40 7.71
CA GLY A 48 -3.29 -7.32 7.48
C GLY A 48 -1.90 -6.66 7.47
N ILE A 49 -1.77 -5.50 6.82
CA ILE A 49 -0.51 -4.76 6.70
C ILE A 49 -0.12 -4.13 8.04
N LYS A 50 -1.08 -3.49 8.72
CA LYS A 50 -0.84 -2.75 9.98
C LYS A 50 -0.99 -3.62 11.23
N GLN A 51 -1.46 -4.85 11.09
CA GLN A 51 -1.71 -5.79 12.19
C GLN A 51 -2.58 -5.18 13.29
N THR A 52 -3.69 -4.54 12.89
CA THR A 52 -4.66 -3.89 13.80
C THR A 52 -6.03 -3.80 13.12
N LEU A 53 -7.11 -3.87 13.91
CA LEU A 53 -8.48 -3.62 13.41
C LEU A 53 -8.81 -2.14 13.22
N LYS A 54 -7.94 -1.24 13.70
CA LYS A 54 -8.11 0.21 13.58
C LYS A 54 -6.88 0.82 12.87
N PRO A 55 -6.61 0.45 11.61
CA PRO A 55 -5.46 0.98 10.90
C PRO A 55 -5.60 2.50 10.71
N SER A 56 -4.62 3.27 11.18
CA SER A 56 -4.56 4.71 10.90
C SER A 56 -3.90 4.97 9.55
N VAL A 57 -4.52 5.87 8.77
CA VAL A 57 -3.98 6.39 7.51
C VAL A 57 -3.68 7.90 7.61
N ALA A 58 -3.59 8.48 8.81
CA ALA A 58 -3.45 9.92 8.98
C ALA A 58 -2.19 10.52 8.32
N ASN A 59 -1.06 9.81 8.42
CA ASN A 59 0.24 10.28 7.93
C ASN A 59 0.51 9.71 6.55
N LYS A 60 0.19 10.50 5.51
CA LYS A 60 0.41 10.15 4.10
C LYS A 60 1.58 10.94 3.54
N VAL A 61 2.37 10.31 2.68
CA VAL A 61 3.49 10.95 2.00
C VAL A 61 3.44 10.58 0.52
N VAL A 62 3.60 11.57 -0.35
CA VAL A 62 3.82 11.38 -1.79
C VAL A 62 5.29 11.69 -2.04
N VAL A 63 6.02 10.75 -2.64
CA VAL A 63 7.43 10.91 -2.99
C VAL A 63 7.53 11.04 -4.51
N THR A 64 7.86 12.24 -4.99
CA THR A 64 8.10 12.51 -6.40
C THR A 64 9.57 12.34 -6.71
N MET A 65 9.91 11.35 -7.54
CA MET A 65 11.26 11.18 -8.06
C MET A 65 11.36 11.91 -9.41
N ALA A 66 12.27 12.87 -9.51
CA ALA A 66 12.58 13.57 -10.75
C ALA A 66 14.07 13.38 -11.05
N GLY A 67 14.38 13.08 -12.30
CA GLY A 67 15.75 12.90 -12.77
C GLY A 67 15.82 13.14 -14.27
N ASP A 68 16.93 13.72 -14.70
CA ASP A 68 17.23 13.91 -16.11
C ASP A 68 17.65 12.60 -16.77
N HIS A 69 17.44 12.53 -18.08
CA HIS A 69 17.83 11.38 -18.89
C HIS A 69 18.70 11.83 -20.06
N GLY A 70 19.92 11.29 -20.15
CA GLY A 70 20.87 11.66 -21.21
C GLY A 70 20.40 11.33 -22.63
N VAL A 71 19.51 10.34 -22.79
CA VAL A 71 18.93 9.95 -24.09
C VAL A 71 18.14 11.09 -24.74
N VAL A 72 17.74 12.13 -23.99
CA VAL A 72 17.06 13.32 -24.53
C VAL A 72 17.88 13.97 -25.65
N VAL A 73 19.22 13.89 -25.61
CA VAL A 73 20.12 14.40 -26.66
C VAL A 73 19.86 13.77 -28.02
N GLU A 74 19.29 12.56 -28.07
CA GLU A 74 18.94 11.87 -29.32
C GLU A 74 17.63 12.41 -29.95
N GLY A 75 17.02 13.47 -29.39
CA GLY A 75 15.83 14.12 -29.94
C GLY A 75 14.52 13.34 -29.68
N VAL A 76 14.54 12.40 -28.73
CA VAL A 76 13.39 11.54 -28.40
C VAL A 76 12.31 12.23 -27.56
N SER A 77 12.62 13.41 -26.99
CA SER A 77 11.68 14.17 -26.17
C SER A 77 10.92 15.21 -26.98
N ALA A 78 9.61 15.30 -26.75
CA ALA A 78 8.75 16.35 -27.29
C ALA A 78 8.90 17.70 -26.56
N PHE A 79 9.63 17.72 -25.44
CA PHE A 79 9.82 18.90 -24.59
C PHE A 79 11.32 19.14 -24.34
N PRO A 80 11.73 20.41 -24.12
CA PRO A 80 13.10 20.72 -23.71
C PRO A 80 13.49 20.01 -22.43
N GLN A 81 14.81 19.86 -22.25
CA GLN A 81 15.38 19.49 -20.96
C GLN A 81 15.29 20.65 -19.97
#